data_AF-A0A9E4BK22-F1
#
_entry.id   AF-A0A9E4BK22-F1
#
_cell.length_a   1.000
_cell.length_b   1.000
_cell.length_c   1.000
_cell.angle_alpha   90.00
_cell.angle_beta   90.00
_cell.angle_gamma   90.00
#
_symmetry.space_group_name_H-M   'P 1'
#
loop_
_entity.id
_entity.type
_entity.pdbx_description
1 polymer ?
#
loop_
_entity_poly.entity_id
_entity_poly.type
_entity_poly.pdbx_seq_one_letter_code
_entity_poly.pdbx_strand_id
1 'polypeptide(L)'
;MSLNFGVKREASDMASGLQRLEEIGERLKSAHLLDKSAAFNTARLEALEVSNLYEVARATAVAAHGRTESRGAHSRIDYPNRDDDHWLCHSLFFRGEKRIRRRAVNFAPETVQAFPPKVREY
;
A
#
# COMPACT_ATOMS: atom_id res chain seq x y z
N MET A 1 -3.44 -10.14 1.34
CA MET A 1 -3.21 -9.01 2.26
C MET A 1 -2.79 -9.47 3.65
N SER A 2 -3.64 -10.16 4.41
CA SER A 2 -3.35 -10.48 5.83
C SER A 2 -2.06 -11.28 6.08
N LEU A 3 -1.73 -12.25 5.23
CA LEU A 3 -0.53 -13.08 5.38
C LEU A 3 0.76 -12.31 5.02
N ASN A 4 0.78 -11.65 3.86
CA ASN A 4 2.03 -11.08 3.31
C ASN A 4 2.23 -9.58 3.63
N PHE A 5 1.20 -8.88 4.09
CA PHE A 5 1.21 -7.43 4.37
C PHE A 5 0.66 -7.12 5.76
N GLY A 6 0.88 -8.02 6.72
CA GLY A 6 0.47 -7.87 8.12
C GLY A 6 1.34 -6.90 8.93
N VAL A 7 1.40 -7.13 10.25
CA VAL A 7 2.16 -6.32 11.20
C VAL A 7 3.66 -6.38 10.93
N LYS A 8 4.18 -7.58 10.69
CA LYS A 8 5.56 -7.83 10.26
C LYS A 8 5.57 -8.27 8.80
N ARG A 9 6.60 -7.85 8.08
CA ARG A 9 6.71 -8.02 6.62
C ARG A 9 8.13 -8.41 6.26
N GLU A 10 8.27 -9.13 5.16
CA GLU A 10 9.55 -9.54 4.58
C GLU A 10 9.48 -9.43 3.05
N ALA A 11 10.60 -9.14 2.38
CA ALA A 11 10.63 -8.99 0.92
C ALA A 11 10.05 -10.20 0.18
N SER A 12 10.47 -11.41 0.57
CA SER A 12 10.09 -12.68 -0.04
C SER A 12 8.57 -12.87 -0.02
N ASP A 13 7.96 -12.72 1.15
CA ASP A 13 6.51 -12.81 1.35
C ASP A 13 5.76 -11.73 0.59
N MET A 14 6.23 -10.48 0.65
CA MET A 14 5.57 -9.37 -0.05
C MET A 14 5.63 -9.55 -1.58
N ALA A 15 6.74 -10.07 -2.11
CA ALA A 15 6.86 -10.39 -3.53
C ALA A 15 5.88 -11.50 -3.94
N SER A 16 5.75 -12.56 -3.15
CA SER A 16 4.73 -13.59 -3.36
C SER A 16 3.31 -13.02 -3.30
N GLY A 17 3.04 -12.13 -2.35
CA GLY A 17 1.75 -11.44 -2.22
C GLY A 17 1.42 -10.55 -3.42
N LEU A 18 2.42 -9.87 -3.99
CA LEU A 18 2.26 -9.06 -5.21
C LEU A 18 1.92 -9.93 -6.42
N GLN A 19 2.61 -11.06 -6.60
CA GLN A 19 2.32 -11.99 -7.69
C GLN A 19 0.87 -12.48 -7.63
N ARG A 20 0.41 -12.91 -6.45
CA ARG A 20 -0.98 -13.32 -6.23
C ARG A 20 -1.99 -12.21 -6.52
N LEU A 21 -1.65 -10.96 -6.19
CA LEU A 21 -2.51 -9.81 -6.52
C LEU A 21 -2.59 -9.59 -8.03
N GLU A 22 -1.52 -9.73 -8.79
CA GLU A 22 -1.61 -9.63 -10.25
C GLU A 22 -2.50 -10.74 -10.84
N GLU A 23 -2.39 -11.98 -10.35
CA GLU A 23 -3.28 -13.09 -10.72
C GLU A 23 -4.77 -12.80 -10.40
N ILE A 24 -5.05 -12.25 -9.22
CA ILE A 24 -6.41 -11.81 -8.84
C ILE A 24 -6.90 -10.70 -9.76
N GLY A 25 -6.02 -9.76 -10.12
CA GLY A 25 -6.33 -8.69 -11.06
C GLY A 25 -6.78 -9.20 -12.42
N GLU A 26 -6.09 -10.20 -12.97
CA GLU A 26 -6.49 -10.83 -14.23
C GLU A 26 -7.84 -11.55 -14.11
N ARG A 27 -8.08 -12.27 -13.01
CA ARG A 27 -9.39 -12.91 -12.73
C ARG A 27 -10.53 -11.91 -12.61
N LEU A 28 -10.26 -10.72 -12.06
CA LEU A 28 -11.29 -9.70 -11.88
C LEU A 28 -11.75 -9.09 -13.21
N LYS A 29 -10.89 -9.04 -14.24
CA LYS A 29 -11.26 -8.54 -15.58
C LYS A 29 -12.36 -9.37 -16.26
N SER A 30 -12.47 -10.65 -15.92
CA SER A 30 -13.46 -11.58 -16.45
C SER A 30 -14.55 -11.95 -15.44
N ALA A 31 -14.66 -11.20 -14.33
CA ALA A 31 -15.68 -11.44 -13.32
C ALA A 31 -17.10 -11.29 -13.91
N HIS A 32 -18.00 -12.20 -13.53
CA HIS A 32 -19.37 -12.24 -14.02
C HIS A 32 -20.37 -11.97 -12.90
N LEU A 33 -21.28 -11.02 -13.13
CA LEU A 33 -22.39 -10.74 -12.24
C LEU A 33 -23.60 -11.63 -12.59
N LEU A 34 -24.00 -12.53 -11.71
CA LEU A 34 -25.15 -13.43 -11.97
C LEU A 34 -26.50 -12.68 -11.90
N ASP A 35 -26.70 -11.83 -10.89
CA ASP A 35 -27.95 -11.07 -10.74
C ASP A 35 -28.02 -9.91 -11.73
N LYS A 36 -29.00 -9.97 -12.65
CA LYS A 36 -29.25 -8.94 -13.68
C LYS A 36 -30.40 -8.00 -13.33
N SER A 37 -31.01 -8.13 -12.15
CA SER A 37 -32.11 -7.29 -11.69
C SER A 37 -31.73 -5.81 -11.67
N ALA A 38 -32.72 -4.93 -11.86
CA ALA A 38 -32.53 -3.48 -11.83
C ALA A 38 -32.91 -2.86 -10.49
N ALA A 39 -33.95 -3.38 -9.83
CA ALA A 39 -34.42 -2.88 -8.55
C ALA A 39 -33.51 -3.37 -7.42
N PHE A 40 -32.81 -2.45 -6.75
CA PHE A 40 -32.02 -2.71 -5.54
C PHE A 40 -31.02 -3.89 -5.64
N ASN A 41 -30.32 -3.99 -6.78
CA ASN A 41 -29.33 -5.04 -7.00
C ASN A 41 -28.02 -4.77 -6.23
N THR A 42 -27.93 -5.27 -5.00
CA THR A 42 -26.73 -5.12 -4.15
C THR A 42 -25.53 -5.88 -4.69
N ALA A 43 -25.74 -7.02 -5.36
CA ALA A 43 -24.67 -7.80 -5.97
C ALA A 43 -23.88 -6.97 -7.02
N ARG A 44 -24.56 -6.07 -7.74
CA ARG A 44 -23.91 -5.11 -8.65
C ARG A 44 -23.03 -4.11 -7.91
N LEU A 45 -23.51 -3.59 -6.78
CA LEU A 45 -22.76 -2.66 -5.95
C LEU A 45 -21.49 -3.32 -5.40
N GLU A 46 -21.64 -4.50 -4.79
CA GLU A 46 -20.53 -5.28 -4.24
C GLU A 46 -19.48 -5.63 -5.31
N ALA A 47 -19.90 -5.97 -6.54
CA ALA A 47 -18.98 -6.21 -7.63
C ALA A 47 -18.12 -4.98 -8.00
N LEU A 48 -18.70 -3.78 -7.94
CA LEU A 48 -17.96 -2.52 -8.13
C LEU A 48 -17.01 -2.27 -6.94
N GLU A 49 -17.44 -2.57 -5.72
CA GLU A 49 -16.61 -2.43 -4.51
C GLU A 49 -15.39 -3.35 -4.54
N VAL A 50 -15.53 -4.59 -5.04
CA VAL A 50 -14.39 -5.51 -5.23
C VAL A 50 -13.32 -4.90 -6.13
N SER A 51 -13.70 -4.14 -7.15
CA SER A 51 -12.75 -3.43 -8.02
C SER A 51 -11.96 -2.36 -7.28
N ASN A 52 -12.61 -1.63 -6.37
CA ASN A 52 -11.94 -0.64 -5.52
C ASN A 52 -11.04 -1.31 -4.49
N LEU A 53 -11.50 -2.39 -3.85
CA LEU A 53 -10.71 -3.17 -2.89
C LEU A 53 -9.43 -3.70 -3.53
N TYR A 54 -9.51 -4.19 -4.77
CA TYR A 54 -8.35 -4.64 -5.52
C TYR A 54 -7.33 -3.53 -5.74
N GLU A 55 -7.75 -2.35 -6.22
CA GLU A 55 -6.83 -1.24 -6.49
C GLU A 55 -6.17 -0.72 -5.20
N VAL A 56 -6.91 -0.65 -4.09
CA VAL A 56 -6.36 -0.28 -2.78
C VAL A 56 -5.36 -1.33 -2.28
N ALA A 57 -5.68 -2.62 -2.42
CA ALA A 57 -4.79 -3.71 -2.02
C ALA A 57 -3.48 -3.67 -2.82
N ARG A 58 -3.57 -3.46 -4.13
CA ARG A 58 -2.41 -3.38 -5.03
C ARG A 58 -1.55 -2.15 -4.75
N ALA A 59 -2.15 -0.98 -4.60
CA ALA A 59 -1.43 0.24 -4.23
C ALA A 59 -0.67 0.07 -2.90
N THR A 60 -1.32 -0.54 -1.90
CA THR A 60 -0.73 -0.84 -0.59
C THR A 60 0.44 -1.81 -0.71
N ALA A 61 0.25 -2.90 -1.46
CA ALA A 61 1.27 -3.93 -1.63
C ALA A 61 2.53 -3.38 -2.34
N VAL A 62 2.35 -2.63 -3.42
CA VAL A 62 3.46 -2.02 -4.18
C VAL A 62 4.20 -1.00 -3.31
N ALA A 63 3.49 -0.18 -2.54
CA ALA A 63 4.10 0.78 -1.64
C ALA A 63 4.87 0.12 -0.49
N ALA A 64 4.32 -0.94 0.10
CA ALA A 64 4.96 -1.70 1.17
C ALA A 64 6.23 -2.41 0.67
N HIS A 65 6.18 -3.03 -0.50
CA HIS A 65 7.34 -3.70 -1.08
C HIS A 65 8.44 -2.69 -1.49
N GLY A 66 8.03 -1.55 -2.05
CA GLY A 66 8.95 -0.52 -2.53
C GLY A 66 9.65 0.28 -1.42
N ARG A 67 9.05 0.42 -0.23
CA ARG A 67 9.69 1.07 0.93
C ARG A 67 10.58 0.07 1.66
N THR A 68 11.89 0.33 1.68
CA THR A 68 12.92 -0.56 2.26
C THR A 68 13.49 0.03 3.56
N GLU A 69 12.60 0.27 4.53
CA GLU A 69 12.93 0.68 5.90
C GLU A 69 11.83 0.19 6.85
N SER A 70 11.99 0.43 8.16
CA SER A 70 10.91 0.31 9.13
C SER A 70 10.59 1.65 9.78
N ARG A 71 9.33 2.09 9.68
CA ARG A 71 8.84 3.36 10.24
C ARG A 71 7.37 3.25 10.65
N GLY A 72 7.10 3.50 11.94
CA GLY A 72 5.74 3.47 12.48
C GLY A 72 5.10 2.08 12.33
N ALA A 73 3.94 2.01 11.66
CA ALA A 73 3.22 0.75 11.44
C ALA A 73 3.80 -0.11 10.29
N HIS A 74 4.70 0.43 9.48
CA HIS A 74 5.42 -0.34 8.47
C HIS A 74 6.68 -0.94 9.11
N SER A 75 6.66 -2.25 9.37
CA SER A 75 7.78 -2.98 9.98
C SER A 75 8.23 -4.13 9.09
N ARG A 76 9.45 -4.04 8.60
CA ARG A 76 10.13 -5.02 7.76
C ARG A 76 11.22 -5.72 8.56
N ILE A 77 11.25 -7.05 8.49
CA ILE A 77 12.26 -7.86 9.19
C ILE A 77 13.62 -7.72 8.48
N ASP A 78 13.60 -7.64 7.15
CA ASP A 78 14.76 -7.48 6.28
C ASP A 78 15.31 -6.04 6.25
N TYR A 79 14.51 -5.05 6.67
CA TYR A 79 14.93 -3.66 6.88
C TYR A 79 14.42 -3.16 8.24
N PRO A 80 15.02 -3.61 9.36
CA PRO A 80 14.47 -3.41 10.70
C PRO A 80 14.59 -1.97 11.21
N ASN A 81 15.52 -1.20 10.64
CA ASN A 81 15.84 0.15 11.10
C ASN A 81 15.10 1.22 10.30
N ARG A 82 14.91 2.37 10.95
CA ARG A 82 14.45 3.61 10.31
C ARG A 82 15.60 4.21 9.49
N ASP A 83 15.30 4.70 8.29
CA ASP A 83 16.27 5.30 7.37
C ASP A 83 15.81 6.71 7.01
N ASP A 84 16.31 7.71 7.74
CA ASP A 84 15.94 9.10 7.48
C ASP A 84 16.64 9.69 6.24
N ASP A 85 17.77 9.12 5.81
CA ASP A 85 18.54 9.61 4.66
C ASP A 85 17.81 9.32 3.34
N HIS A 86 17.24 8.12 3.20
CA HIS A 86 16.55 7.72 1.96
C HIS A 86 15.02 7.76 2.06
N TRP A 87 14.46 7.64 3.27
CA TRP A 87 13.02 7.37 3.46
C TRP A 87 12.27 8.37 4.35
N LEU A 88 12.90 9.50 4.71
CA LEU A 88 12.19 10.67 5.26
C LEU A 88 11.36 11.40 4.19
N CYS A 89 10.39 10.70 3.63
CA CYS A 89 9.57 11.11 2.50
C CYS A 89 8.21 10.39 2.52
N HIS A 90 7.26 10.86 1.73
CA HIS A 90 6.04 10.11 1.43
C HIS A 90 6.27 9.15 0.26
N SER A 91 5.69 7.95 0.35
CA SER A 91 5.57 7.03 -0.79
C SER A 91 4.29 7.35 -1.56
N LEU A 92 4.41 7.64 -2.86
CA LEU A 92 3.28 7.92 -3.74
C LEU A 92 3.16 6.86 -4.81
N PHE A 93 2.04 6.15 -4.85
CA PHE A 93 1.76 5.14 -5.86
C PHE A 93 1.18 5.76 -7.13
N PHE A 94 1.75 5.42 -8.29
CA PHE A 94 1.28 5.85 -9.60
C PHE A 94 0.68 4.66 -10.34
N ARG A 95 -0.65 4.60 -10.44
CA ARG A 95 -1.41 3.46 -11.00
C ARG A 95 -0.95 3.04 -12.40
N GLY A 96 -0.71 4.01 -13.29
CA GLY A 96 -0.29 3.73 -14.67
C GLY A 96 1.11 3.12 -14.80
N GLU A 97 2.01 3.46 -13.88
CA GLU A 97 3.41 2.98 -13.89
C GLU A 97 3.61 1.77 -12.98
N LYS A 98 2.59 1.39 -12.20
CA LYS A 98 2.63 0.33 -11.18
C LYS A 98 3.81 0.46 -10.20
N ARG A 99 4.29 1.68 -9.94
CA ARG A 99 5.45 1.95 -9.07
C ARG A 99 5.21 3.09 -8.11
N ILE A 100 6.05 3.17 -7.08
CA ILE A 100 6.07 4.32 -6.19
C ILE A 100 7.11 5.36 -6.62
N ARG A 101 6.84 6.62 -6.29
CA ARG A 101 7.83 7.70 -6.25
C ARG A 101 7.85 8.30 -4.85
N ARG A 102 8.88 9.10 -4.56
CA ARG A 102 9.04 9.81 -3.29
C ARG A 102 8.59 11.25 -3.44
N ARG A 103 7.93 11.80 -2.41
CA ARG A 103 7.64 13.23 -2.26
C ARG A 103 8.16 13.72 -0.92
N ALA A 104 8.77 14.90 -0.90
CA ALA A 104 9.32 15.49 0.32
C ALA A 104 8.23 15.65 1.41
N VAL A 105 8.64 15.45 2.67
CA VAL A 105 7.89 15.88 3.85
C VAL A 105 8.17 17.37 4.08
N ASN A 106 7.15 18.13 4.49
CA ASN A 106 7.31 19.55 4.82
C ASN A 106 7.89 19.71 6.23
N PHE A 107 9.05 20.38 6.34
CA PHE A 107 9.70 20.77 7.59
C PHE A 107 9.85 22.30 7.72
N ALA A 108 8.90 23.06 7.17
CA ALA A 108 8.88 24.52 7.17
C ALA A 108 7.58 25.06 7.81
N PRO A 109 7.37 24.85 9.13
CA PRO A 109 6.33 25.56 9.85
C PRO A 109 6.60 27.07 9.86
N GLU A 110 5.53 27.87 9.85
CA GLU A 110 5.65 29.35 9.74
C GLU A 110 5.86 30.05 11.09
N THR A 111 5.31 29.50 12.16
CA THR A 111 5.22 30.19 13.47
C THR A 111 6.23 29.72 14.50
N VAL A 112 6.83 28.55 14.28
CA VAL A 112 7.76 27.90 15.20
C VAL A 112 8.86 27.20 14.40
N GLN A 113 9.96 26.83 15.05
CA GLN A 113 10.97 25.99 14.41
C GLN A 113 10.43 24.56 14.18
N ALA A 114 10.87 23.93 13.09
CA ALA A 114 10.56 22.53 12.85
C ALA A 114 11.21 21.63 13.89
N PHE A 115 10.51 20.56 14.26
CA PHE A 115 11.09 19.53 15.12
C PHE A 115 12.02 18.65 14.29
N PRO A 116 13.32 18.58 14.64
CA PRO A 116 14.25 17.73 13.92
C PRO A 116 13.91 16.24 14.14
N PRO A 117 14.07 15.38 13.12
CA PRO A 117 13.96 13.94 13.30
C PRO A 117 14.93 13.45 14.38
N LYS A 118 14.42 12.68 15.33
CA LYS A 118 15.21 12.01 16.38
C LYS A 118 14.71 10.60 16.59
N VAL A 119 15.52 9.75 17.24
CA VAL A 119 15.11 8.41 17.65
C VAL A 119 13.81 8.50 18.47
N ARG A 120 12.85 7.62 18.16
CA ARG A 120 11.51 7.60 18.75
C ARG A 120 11.43 6.44 19.74
N GLU A 121 11.36 6.78 21.02
CA GLU A 121 11.18 5.86 22.17
C GLU A 121 9.95 6.31 22.98
N TYR A 122 9.31 5.40 23.71
CA TYR A 122 8.06 5.60 24.44
C TYR A 122 8.20 5.24 25.90
#